data_AF-A0AB36HS61-F1
#
_entry.id   AF-A0AB36HS61-F1
#
_cell.length_a   1.000
_cell.length_b   1.000
_cell.length_c   1.000
_cell.angle_alpha   90.00
_cell.angle_beta   90.00
_cell.angle_gamma   90.00
#
_symmetry.space_group_name_H-M   'P 1'
#
loop_
_entity.id
_entity.type
_entity.pdbx_description
1 polymer ?
#
loop_
_entity_poly.entity_id
_entity_poly.type
_entity_poly.pdbx_seq_one_letter_code
_entity_poly.pdbx_strand_id
1 'polypeptide(L)'
;MTSNGKLTLDFIKQQAEEEQLMPTNFKQVKLTKKFLLPHIRKLQDDLLRLRLQFDREFDQARHPKKGEYPQGYCYEITKGVKELLEHELQAPQTVGIGALRDFCLNGGIAKRVWGNLRHEYFQNAFQFGDLYVDVSNDTVTITKPKVEILPLAKARFYSISDYDTYAGLAEKYWKGNIYPNRLLPELAVMFPIFFVSADGKLEAHANYQTILYRNMQLDFALAERFLTKGRFQDRVFPENHAKRLISEFGGLEMPVSNDDLKRHFAAARQSELRLDAVRCQLLLDQARAI
;
A
#
# COMPACT_ATOMS: atom_id res chain seq x y z
N MET A 1 14.83 -11.22 9.24
CA MET A 1 15.65 -11.49 10.44
C MET A 1 15.03 -10.75 11.61
N THR A 2 14.39 -11.46 12.52
CA THR A 2 13.90 -10.94 13.81
C THR A 2 14.57 -11.77 14.89
N SER A 3 15.77 -11.39 15.30
CA SER A 3 16.34 -11.85 16.56
C SER A 3 16.16 -10.73 17.59
N ASN A 4 15.45 -11.04 18.68
CA ASN A 4 15.28 -10.22 19.90
C ASN A 4 14.26 -9.07 19.90
N GLY A 5 13.16 -9.13 19.14
CA GLY A 5 12.06 -8.16 19.26
C GLY A 5 12.42 -6.72 18.87
N LYS A 6 13.56 -6.53 18.19
CA LYS A 6 13.99 -5.25 17.63
C LYS A 6 13.96 -5.27 16.10
N LEU A 7 13.43 -4.20 15.51
CA LEU A 7 13.53 -3.90 14.08
C LEU A 7 14.80 -3.09 13.82
N THR A 8 15.39 -3.26 12.65
CA THR A 8 16.52 -2.43 12.21
C THR A 8 16.05 -1.33 11.26
N LEU A 9 16.78 -0.22 11.21
CA LEU A 9 16.49 0.85 10.25
C LEU A 9 16.59 0.37 8.80
N ASP A 10 17.52 -0.53 8.50
CA ASP A 10 17.65 -1.12 7.17
C ASP A 10 16.43 -1.96 6.79
N PHE A 11 15.90 -2.76 7.73
CA PHE A 11 14.68 -3.51 7.52
C PHE A 11 13.49 -2.57 7.26
N ILE A 12 13.31 -1.54 8.09
CA ILE A 12 12.23 -0.55 7.94
C ILE A 12 12.34 0.16 6.59
N LYS A 13 13.55 0.59 6.22
CA LYS A 13 13.82 1.24 4.93
C LYS A 13 13.49 0.31 3.77
N GLN A 14 13.93 -0.93 3.82
CA GLN A 14 13.63 -1.92 2.79
C GLN A 14 12.12 -2.09 2.63
N GLN A 15 11.38 -2.29 3.71
CA GLN A 15 9.92 -2.44 3.68
C GLN A 15 9.20 -1.18 3.16
N ALA A 16 9.68 0.01 3.53
CA ALA A 16 9.12 1.27 3.04
C ALA A 16 9.35 1.50 1.54
N GLU A 17 10.43 0.96 0.97
CA GLU A 17 10.84 1.14 -0.43
C GLU A 17 10.39 -0.04 -1.33
N GLU A 18 10.07 -1.19 -0.75
CA GLU A 18 9.77 -2.44 -1.46
C GLU A 18 8.65 -2.28 -2.47
N GLU A 19 7.60 -1.53 -2.15
CA GLU A 19 6.43 -1.35 -3.04
C GLU A 19 6.35 0.06 -3.66
N GLN A 20 7.35 0.90 -3.41
CA GLN A 20 7.41 2.24 -3.99
C GLN A 20 7.78 2.16 -5.48
N LEU A 21 7.16 3.05 -6.26
CA LEU A 21 7.56 3.31 -7.62
C LEU A 21 8.98 3.84 -7.65
N MET A 22 9.81 3.23 -8.49
CA MET A 22 11.16 3.72 -8.74
C MET A 22 11.12 4.71 -9.91
N PRO A 23 11.78 5.88 -9.80
CA PRO A 23 11.91 6.79 -10.92
C PRO A 23 12.55 6.08 -12.13
N THR A 24 11.94 6.20 -13.31
CA THR A 24 12.54 5.68 -14.54
C THR A 24 13.74 6.55 -14.92
N ASN A 25 14.95 5.98 -14.91
CA ASN A 25 16.15 6.64 -15.44
C ASN A 25 16.46 6.19 -16.88
N PHE A 26 17.45 6.81 -17.51
CA PHE A 26 17.85 6.51 -18.90
C PHE A 26 18.18 5.02 -19.12
N LYS A 27 18.80 4.35 -18.12
CA LYS A 27 19.10 2.92 -18.18
C LYS A 27 17.80 2.11 -18.30
N GLN A 28 16.81 2.37 -17.45
CA GLN A 28 15.54 1.63 -17.48
C GLN A 28 14.79 1.85 -18.80
N VAL A 29 14.72 3.10 -19.31
CA VAL A 29 14.12 3.37 -20.63
C VAL A 29 14.81 2.57 -21.74
N LYS A 30 16.16 2.56 -21.75
CA LYS A 30 16.94 1.83 -22.76
C LYS A 30 16.71 0.32 -22.68
N LEU A 31 16.69 -0.24 -21.48
CA LEU A 31 16.44 -1.67 -21.26
C LEU A 31 15.01 -2.05 -21.67
N THR A 32 14.01 -1.28 -21.25
CA THR A 32 12.61 -1.48 -21.65
C THR A 32 12.46 -1.46 -23.17
N LYS A 33 13.07 -0.49 -23.86
CA LYS A 33 13.04 -0.40 -25.34
C LYS A 33 13.73 -1.58 -26.02
N LYS A 34 14.84 -2.05 -25.47
CA LYS A 34 15.63 -3.13 -26.07
C LYS A 34 14.97 -4.50 -25.87
N PHE A 35 14.49 -4.79 -24.66
CA PHE A 35 14.06 -6.14 -24.29
C PHE A 35 12.54 -6.30 -24.27
N LEU A 36 11.79 -5.34 -23.72
CA LEU A 36 10.35 -5.54 -23.47
C LEU A 36 9.47 -5.07 -24.62
N LEU A 37 9.70 -3.86 -25.17
CA LEU A 37 8.84 -3.30 -26.22
C LEU A 37 8.73 -4.16 -27.48
N PRO A 38 9.80 -4.80 -27.99
CA PRO A 38 9.69 -5.68 -29.17
C PRO A 38 8.78 -6.89 -28.94
N HIS A 39 8.62 -7.30 -27.68
CA HIS A 39 7.86 -8.49 -27.28
C HIS A 39 6.62 -8.15 -26.45
N ILE A 40 6.18 -6.89 -26.45
CA ILE A 40 5.15 -6.39 -25.52
C ILE A 40 3.83 -7.17 -25.59
N ARG A 41 3.40 -7.56 -26.80
CA ARG A 41 2.20 -8.37 -26.99
C ARG A 41 2.37 -9.77 -26.40
N LYS A 42 3.53 -10.40 -26.62
CA LYS A 42 3.85 -11.72 -26.06
C LYS A 42 3.94 -11.69 -24.54
N LEU A 43 4.51 -10.62 -23.98
CA LEU A 43 4.52 -10.39 -22.54
C LEU A 43 3.10 -10.23 -21.99
N GLN A 44 2.23 -9.48 -22.67
CA GLN A 44 0.83 -9.34 -22.27
C GLN A 44 0.07 -10.68 -22.33
N ASP A 45 0.27 -11.47 -23.39
CA ASP A 45 -0.33 -12.80 -23.54
C ASP A 45 0.13 -13.75 -22.41
N ASP A 46 1.43 -13.74 -22.09
CA ASP A 46 2.01 -14.55 -21.02
C ASP A 46 1.47 -14.15 -19.64
N LEU A 47 1.40 -12.85 -19.34
CA LEU A 47 0.82 -12.35 -18.10
C LEU A 47 -0.68 -12.67 -17.99
N LEU A 48 -1.41 -12.64 -19.11
CA LEU A 48 -2.81 -13.05 -19.14
C LEU A 48 -2.95 -14.55 -18.86
N ARG A 49 -2.07 -15.38 -19.42
CA ARG A 49 -2.04 -16.83 -19.12
C ARG A 49 -1.79 -17.09 -17.64
N LEU A 50 -0.81 -16.41 -17.04
CA LEU A 50 -0.52 -16.51 -15.60
C LEU A 50 -1.70 -16.03 -14.75
N ARG A 51 -2.32 -14.91 -15.13
CA ARG A 51 -3.55 -14.41 -14.49
C ARG A 51 -4.67 -15.45 -14.55
N LEU A 52 -4.95 -16.03 -15.71
CA LEU A 52 -5.99 -17.05 -15.87
C LEU A 52 -5.67 -18.35 -15.11
N GLN A 53 -4.39 -18.69 -14.95
CA GLN A 53 -4.00 -19.80 -14.09
C GLN A 53 -4.34 -19.50 -12.62
N PHE A 54 -3.95 -18.33 -12.12
CA PHE A 54 -4.30 -17.91 -10.77
C PHE A 54 -5.83 -17.88 -10.56
N ASP A 55 -6.59 -17.34 -11.52
CA ASP A 55 -8.07 -17.28 -11.46
C ASP A 55 -8.70 -18.68 -11.25
N ARG A 56 -8.10 -19.74 -11.83
CA ARG A 56 -8.61 -21.13 -11.67
C ARG A 56 -8.29 -21.75 -10.32
N GLU A 57 -7.17 -21.34 -9.72
CA GLU A 57 -6.66 -21.89 -8.47
C GLU A 57 -7.12 -21.08 -7.25
N PHE A 58 -7.66 -19.87 -7.46
CA PHE A 58 -8.06 -18.97 -6.38
C PHE A 58 -9.32 -19.46 -5.66
N ASP A 59 -9.14 -19.81 -4.38
CA ASP A 59 -10.23 -20.19 -3.47
C ASP A 59 -10.65 -18.99 -2.63
N GLN A 60 -11.71 -18.30 -3.05
CA GLN A 60 -12.22 -17.11 -2.36
C GLN A 60 -12.59 -17.38 -0.89
N ALA A 61 -12.99 -18.61 -0.52
CA ALA A 61 -13.38 -18.95 0.84
C ALA A 61 -12.23 -18.86 1.85
N ARG A 62 -10.98 -18.87 1.38
CA ARG A 62 -9.78 -18.73 2.22
C ARG A 62 -9.38 -17.28 2.47
N HIS A 63 -10.12 -16.32 1.95
CA HIS A 63 -9.80 -14.90 2.03
C HIS A 63 -10.96 -14.08 2.63
N PRO A 64 -10.68 -12.94 3.30
CA PRO A 64 -11.73 -12.02 3.72
C PRO A 64 -12.62 -11.61 2.54
N LYS A 65 -13.94 -11.61 2.74
CA LYS A 65 -14.90 -11.22 1.71
C LYS A 65 -14.80 -9.72 1.42
N LYS A 66 -14.49 -9.35 0.18
CA LYS A 66 -14.40 -7.95 -0.30
C LYS A 66 -15.49 -7.58 -1.31
N GLY A 67 -16.02 -8.59 -2.00
CA GLY A 67 -16.97 -8.49 -3.10
C GLY A 67 -17.02 -9.83 -3.82
N GLU A 68 -17.70 -9.87 -4.96
CA GLU A 68 -17.64 -11.04 -5.84
C GLU A 68 -16.33 -11.02 -6.61
N TYR A 69 -15.62 -12.14 -6.64
CA TYR A 69 -14.36 -12.24 -7.37
C TYR A 69 -14.57 -11.90 -8.86
N PRO A 70 -13.72 -11.05 -9.49
CA PRO A 70 -12.42 -10.55 -9.02
C PRO A 70 -12.46 -9.17 -8.32
N GLN A 71 -13.65 -8.63 -8.02
CA GLN A 71 -13.79 -7.27 -7.49
C GLN A 71 -13.11 -7.11 -6.13
N GLY A 72 -12.18 -6.14 -6.01
CA GLY A 72 -11.44 -5.87 -4.77
C GLY A 72 -10.25 -6.81 -4.49
N TYR A 73 -9.97 -7.78 -5.37
CA TYR A 73 -8.90 -8.78 -5.19
C TYR A 73 -7.58 -8.41 -5.91
N CYS A 74 -7.32 -7.12 -6.18
CA CYS A 74 -6.12 -6.68 -6.91
C CYS A 74 -4.80 -7.09 -6.22
N TYR A 75 -4.78 -7.07 -4.89
CA TYR A 75 -3.62 -7.50 -4.12
C TYR A 75 -3.36 -9.01 -4.28
N GLU A 76 -4.38 -9.84 -4.04
CA GLU A 76 -4.29 -11.30 -4.15
C GLU A 76 -3.88 -11.73 -5.56
N ILE A 77 -4.53 -11.16 -6.57
CA ILE A 77 -4.23 -11.42 -7.97
C ILE A 77 -2.79 -11.03 -8.31
N THR A 78 -2.37 -9.81 -7.98
CA THR A 78 -1.02 -9.34 -8.31
C THR A 78 0.04 -10.16 -7.58
N LYS A 79 -0.20 -10.53 -6.32
CA LYS A 79 0.72 -11.37 -5.54
C LYS A 79 0.80 -12.79 -6.11
N GLY A 80 -0.32 -13.43 -6.42
CA GLY A 80 -0.32 -14.78 -6.98
C GLY A 80 0.33 -14.85 -8.36
N VAL A 81 0.04 -13.87 -9.23
CA VAL A 81 0.71 -13.77 -10.54
C VAL A 81 2.21 -13.51 -10.38
N LYS A 82 2.64 -12.74 -9.36
CA LYS A 82 4.06 -12.55 -9.05
C LYS A 82 4.74 -13.88 -8.73
N GLU A 83 4.13 -14.70 -7.88
CA GLU A 83 4.68 -16.01 -7.49
C GLU A 83 4.84 -16.95 -8.69
N LEU A 84 3.80 -17.03 -9.54
CA LEU A 84 3.87 -17.79 -10.80
C LEU A 84 4.94 -17.24 -11.76
N LEU A 85 5.04 -15.92 -11.88
CA LEU A 85 6.01 -15.25 -12.74
C LEU A 85 7.45 -15.52 -12.27
N GLU A 86 7.72 -15.43 -10.97
CA GLU A 86 9.04 -15.70 -10.39
C GLU A 86 9.49 -17.13 -10.62
N HIS A 87 8.57 -18.09 -10.57
CA HIS A 87 8.83 -19.48 -10.92
C HIS A 87 9.20 -19.63 -12.41
N GLU A 88 8.40 -19.07 -13.33
CA GLU A 88 8.68 -19.19 -14.77
C GLU A 88 9.93 -18.43 -15.23
N LEU A 89 10.33 -17.37 -14.52
CA LEU A 89 11.59 -16.66 -14.82
C LEU A 89 12.84 -17.53 -14.62
N GLN A 90 12.77 -18.59 -13.81
CA GLN A 90 13.88 -19.54 -13.63
C GLN A 90 14.13 -20.37 -14.90
N ALA A 91 13.06 -20.74 -15.61
CA ALA A 91 13.08 -21.58 -16.80
C ALA A 91 12.04 -21.10 -17.83
N PRO A 92 12.28 -19.99 -18.54
CA PRO A 92 11.31 -19.36 -19.43
C PRO A 92 11.01 -20.28 -20.61
N GLN A 93 9.71 -20.57 -20.80
CA GLN A 93 9.23 -21.42 -21.91
C GLN A 93 8.61 -20.60 -23.05
N THR A 94 8.38 -19.31 -22.83
CA THR A 94 7.69 -18.43 -23.77
C THR A 94 8.51 -17.18 -24.08
N VAL A 95 8.22 -16.56 -25.22
CA VAL A 95 8.96 -15.39 -25.71
C VAL A 95 8.83 -14.19 -24.78
N GLY A 96 7.64 -13.93 -24.22
CA GLY A 96 7.42 -12.78 -23.34
C GLY A 96 8.15 -12.93 -22.00
N ILE A 97 8.07 -14.10 -21.38
CA ILE A 97 8.81 -14.40 -20.14
C ILE A 97 10.32 -14.42 -20.40
N GLY A 98 10.77 -14.96 -21.53
CA GLY A 98 12.19 -14.89 -21.94
C GLY A 98 12.69 -13.45 -22.05
N ALA A 99 11.93 -12.57 -22.71
CA ALA A 99 12.25 -11.16 -22.81
C ALA A 99 12.31 -10.46 -21.44
N LEU A 100 11.40 -10.79 -20.53
CA LEU A 100 11.43 -10.27 -19.16
C LEU A 100 12.64 -10.79 -18.36
N ARG A 101 13.00 -12.07 -18.51
CA ARG A 101 14.21 -12.63 -17.90
C ARG A 101 15.45 -11.89 -18.37
N ASP A 102 15.61 -11.71 -19.68
CA ASP A 102 16.76 -10.99 -20.25
C ASP A 102 16.82 -9.54 -19.78
N PHE A 103 15.66 -8.88 -19.72
CA PHE A 103 15.55 -7.54 -19.14
C PHE A 103 16.06 -7.49 -17.70
N CYS A 104 15.61 -8.42 -16.83
CA CYS A 104 16.04 -8.50 -15.44
C CYS A 104 17.55 -8.81 -15.31
N LEU A 105 18.07 -9.77 -16.09
CA LEU A 105 19.50 -10.12 -16.10
C LEU A 105 20.40 -8.95 -16.51
N ASN A 106 19.88 -8.01 -17.30
CA ASN A 106 20.59 -6.78 -17.69
C ASN A 106 20.38 -5.61 -16.70
N GLY A 107 19.81 -5.87 -15.52
CA GLY A 107 19.57 -4.90 -14.47
C GLY A 107 18.30 -4.06 -14.67
N GLY A 108 17.33 -4.61 -15.40
CA GLY A 108 15.98 -4.07 -15.50
C GLY A 108 15.23 -4.24 -14.18
N ILE A 109 14.44 -3.22 -13.80
CA ILE A 109 13.61 -3.26 -12.59
C ILE A 109 12.32 -4.01 -12.91
N ALA A 110 12.07 -5.14 -12.26
CA ALA A 110 10.79 -5.83 -12.30
C ALA A 110 10.33 -6.12 -10.86
N LYS A 111 9.35 -5.35 -10.38
CA LYS A 111 8.87 -5.45 -8.99
C LYS A 111 7.39 -5.15 -8.89
N ARG A 112 6.75 -5.66 -7.83
CA ARG A 112 5.41 -5.21 -7.43
C ARG A 112 5.49 -3.80 -6.85
N VAL A 113 4.45 -3.02 -7.10
CA VAL A 113 4.29 -1.64 -6.63
C VAL A 113 2.87 -1.43 -6.14
N TRP A 114 2.71 -0.57 -5.14
CA TRP A 114 1.43 -0.14 -4.62
C TRP A 114 1.35 1.39 -4.63
N GLY A 115 0.21 1.93 -5.06
CA GLY A 115 0.12 3.36 -5.26
C GLY A 115 -1.26 3.88 -5.64
N ASN A 116 -1.25 5.16 -5.99
CA ASN A 116 -2.39 5.93 -6.44
C ASN A 116 -2.49 5.88 -7.97
N LEU A 117 -3.49 5.16 -8.49
CA LEU A 117 -3.80 5.15 -9.92
C LEU A 117 -4.80 6.27 -10.23
N ARG A 118 -4.35 7.24 -11.03
CA ARG A 118 -5.18 8.31 -11.63
C ARG A 118 -5.93 9.16 -10.60
N HIS A 119 -5.44 9.24 -9.36
CA HIS A 119 -6.12 9.91 -8.24
C HIS A 119 -7.50 9.32 -7.95
N GLU A 120 -7.69 8.02 -8.21
CA GLU A 120 -9.00 7.36 -8.13
C GLU A 120 -8.96 6.04 -7.37
N TYR A 121 -7.87 5.28 -7.49
CA TYR A 121 -7.81 3.92 -6.95
C TYR A 121 -6.51 3.69 -6.19
N PHE A 122 -6.61 2.95 -5.07
CA PHE A 122 -5.46 2.21 -4.55
C PHE A 122 -5.24 1.00 -5.45
N GLN A 123 -4.05 0.87 -6.05
CA GLN A 123 -3.76 -0.19 -6.99
C GLN A 123 -2.48 -0.94 -6.64
N ASN A 124 -2.55 -2.28 -6.74
CA ASN A 124 -1.38 -3.15 -6.81
C ASN A 124 -1.09 -3.45 -8.27
N ALA A 125 0.15 -3.25 -8.70
CA ALA A 125 0.59 -3.48 -10.06
C ALA A 125 2.06 -3.92 -10.07
N PHE A 126 2.63 -4.12 -11.24
CA PHE A 126 4.07 -4.23 -11.44
C PHE A 126 4.64 -2.99 -12.11
N GLN A 127 5.89 -2.70 -11.78
CA GLN A 127 6.75 -1.82 -12.56
C GLN A 127 7.80 -2.67 -13.27
N PHE A 128 7.76 -2.69 -14.61
CA PHE A 128 8.78 -3.31 -15.46
C PHE A 128 9.56 -2.22 -16.21
N GLY A 129 10.60 -1.69 -15.56
CA GLY A 129 11.37 -0.54 -16.04
C GLY A 129 10.50 0.69 -16.21
N ASP A 130 10.32 1.13 -17.46
CA ASP A 130 9.45 2.25 -17.82
C ASP A 130 7.99 1.87 -18.11
N LEU A 131 7.57 0.65 -17.74
CA LEU A 131 6.21 0.17 -17.94
C LEU A 131 5.47 0.03 -16.61
N TYR A 132 4.24 0.55 -16.60
CA TYR A 132 3.18 0.13 -15.70
C TYR A 132 2.55 -1.15 -16.25
N VAL A 133 2.45 -2.17 -15.41
CA VAL A 133 1.88 -3.47 -15.79
C VAL A 133 0.88 -3.89 -14.74
N ASP A 134 -0.40 -3.90 -15.10
CA ASP A 134 -1.50 -4.27 -14.22
C ASP A 134 -2.08 -5.60 -14.66
N VAL A 135 -1.97 -6.61 -13.81
CA VAL A 135 -2.56 -7.93 -14.06
C VAL A 135 -3.93 -8.08 -13.41
N SER A 136 -4.48 -6.99 -12.87
CA SER A 136 -5.72 -6.89 -12.11
C SER A 136 -6.60 -5.71 -12.55
N ASN A 137 -6.50 -5.30 -13.82
CA ASN A 137 -7.18 -4.10 -14.31
C ASN A 137 -8.72 -4.22 -14.33
N ASP A 138 -9.25 -5.45 -14.24
CA ASP A 138 -10.69 -5.77 -14.17
C ASP A 138 -11.27 -5.77 -12.74
N THR A 139 -10.46 -5.53 -11.69
CA THR A 139 -10.91 -5.70 -10.29
C THR A 139 -11.76 -4.55 -9.73
N VAL A 140 -11.97 -3.50 -10.51
CA VAL A 140 -12.92 -2.41 -10.21
C VAL A 140 -14.03 -2.35 -11.26
N THR A 141 -13.69 -2.62 -12.51
CA THR A 141 -14.63 -2.62 -13.63
C THR A 141 -14.43 -3.92 -14.40
N ILE A 142 -15.28 -4.91 -14.13
CA ILE A 142 -15.12 -6.29 -14.62
C ILE A 142 -15.14 -6.43 -16.15
N THR A 143 -15.61 -5.42 -16.87
CA THR A 143 -15.65 -5.39 -18.35
C THR A 143 -14.32 -4.93 -18.97
N LYS A 144 -13.37 -4.43 -18.18
CA LYS A 144 -12.04 -4.06 -18.67
C LYS A 144 -11.20 -5.30 -19.01
N PRO A 145 -10.17 -5.17 -19.87
CA PRO A 145 -9.18 -6.22 -20.03
C PRO A 145 -8.51 -6.56 -18.69
N LYS A 146 -8.28 -7.86 -18.42
CA LYS A 146 -7.63 -8.34 -17.20
C LYS A 146 -6.21 -7.80 -17.02
N VAL A 147 -5.47 -7.69 -18.12
CA VAL A 147 -4.09 -7.21 -18.17
C VAL A 147 -4.01 -5.91 -18.96
N GLU A 148 -3.38 -4.89 -18.38
CA GLU A 148 -3.04 -3.61 -19.01
C GLU A 148 -1.54 -3.38 -18.92
N ILE A 149 -0.91 -3.00 -20.04
CA ILE A 149 0.50 -2.55 -20.05
C ILE A 149 0.57 -1.18 -20.70
N LEU A 150 1.14 -0.21 -19.99
CA LEU A 150 1.28 1.16 -20.45
C LEU A 150 2.69 1.70 -20.14
N PRO A 151 3.20 2.68 -20.90
CA PRO A 151 4.30 3.50 -20.42
C PRO A 151 3.95 4.12 -19.07
N LEU A 152 4.87 4.08 -18.11
CA LEU A 152 4.62 4.52 -16.74
C LEU A 152 4.12 5.97 -16.68
N ALA A 153 4.71 6.86 -17.50
CA ALA A 153 4.29 8.25 -17.63
C ALA A 153 2.84 8.43 -18.11
N LYS A 154 2.29 7.46 -18.88
CA LYS A 154 0.90 7.50 -19.36
C LYS A 154 -0.09 6.87 -18.39
N ALA A 155 0.37 5.98 -17.52
CA ALA A 155 -0.50 5.31 -16.54
C ALA A 155 -1.08 6.26 -15.49
N ARG A 156 -0.37 7.38 -15.22
CA ARG A 156 -0.67 8.32 -14.11
C ARG A 156 -0.74 7.56 -12.78
N PHE A 157 0.27 6.75 -12.53
CA PHE A 157 0.41 5.94 -11.32
C PHE A 157 1.50 6.53 -10.43
N TYR A 158 1.14 6.88 -9.20
CA TYR A 158 1.99 7.64 -8.29
C TYR A 158 2.18 6.90 -6.97
N SER A 159 3.36 7.02 -6.39
CA SER A 159 3.60 6.57 -5.02
C SER A 159 2.71 7.31 -4.04
N ILE A 160 2.19 6.59 -3.04
CA ILE A 160 1.55 7.20 -1.88
C ILE A 160 2.64 7.41 -0.84
N SER A 161 3.01 8.67 -0.61
CA SER A 161 4.16 9.06 0.22
C SER A 161 3.76 9.81 1.50
N ASP A 162 2.49 10.15 1.67
CA ASP A 162 1.97 10.80 2.87
C ASP A 162 0.50 10.48 3.16
N TYR A 163 0.09 10.77 4.40
CA TYR A 163 -1.25 10.50 4.89
C TYR A 163 -2.32 11.44 4.32
N ASP A 164 -1.99 12.66 3.87
CA ASP A 164 -2.96 13.55 3.21
C ASP A 164 -3.41 12.97 1.86
N THR A 165 -2.44 12.47 1.08
CA THR A 165 -2.70 11.80 -0.21
C THR A 165 -3.46 10.50 0.01
N TYR A 166 -3.05 9.70 1.00
CA TYR A 166 -3.76 8.48 1.39
C TYR A 166 -5.20 8.77 1.77
N ALA A 167 -5.43 9.72 2.69
CA ALA A 167 -6.74 10.11 3.19
C ALA A 167 -7.66 10.61 2.06
N GLY A 168 -7.17 11.53 1.22
CA GLY A 168 -7.94 12.04 0.10
C GLY A 168 -8.33 10.95 -0.91
N LEU A 169 -7.43 9.99 -1.16
CA LEU A 169 -7.72 8.84 -2.01
C LEU A 169 -8.73 7.88 -1.36
N ALA A 170 -8.60 7.62 -0.07
CA ALA A 170 -9.51 6.77 0.71
C ALA A 170 -10.95 7.30 0.67
N GLU A 171 -11.19 8.59 0.93
CA GLU A 171 -12.54 9.17 0.82
C GLU A 171 -13.12 9.01 -0.58
N LYS A 172 -12.30 9.28 -1.61
CA LYS A 172 -12.77 9.22 -3.00
C LYS A 172 -13.08 7.79 -3.44
N TYR A 173 -12.24 6.83 -3.08
CA TYR A 173 -12.35 5.45 -3.53
C TYR A 173 -13.35 4.65 -2.71
N TRP A 174 -13.29 4.74 -1.38
CA TRP A 174 -14.11 3.95 -0.46
C TRP A 174 -15.40 4.66 -0.03
N LYS A 175 -15.61 5.91 -0.44
CA LYS A 175 -16.84 6.69 -0.19
C LYS A 175 -17.18 6.89 1.29
N GLY A 176 -16.18 6.81 2.17
CA GLY A 176 -16.31 7.13 3.59
C GLY A 176 -15.67 8.48 3.94
N ASN A 177 -15.56 8.75 5.24
CA ASN A 177 -15.04 9.98 5.80
C ASN A 177 -13.76 9.73 6.61
N ILE A 178 -12.77 10.60 6.42
CA ILE A 178 -11.51 10.56 7.18
C ILE A 178 -11.55 11.55 8.34
N TYR A 179 -11.01 11.14 9.49
CA TYR A 179 -10.83 11.99 10.65
C TYR A 179 -9.44 11.81 11.26
N PRO A 180 -8.85 12.87 11.85
CA PRO A 180 -7.57 12.78 12.53
C PRO A 180 -7.71 12.01 13.84
N ASN A 181 -6.83 11.04 14.09
CA ASN A 181 -6.76 10.36 15.37
C ASN A 181 -6.16 11.31 16.42
N ARG A 182 -7.05 12.00 17.13
CA ARG A 182 -6.72 12.86 18.28
C ARG A 182 -7.26 12.35 19.60
N LEU A 183 -7.97 11.23 19.60
CA LEU A 183 -8.57 10.63 20.79
C LEU A 183 -7.70 9.50 21.37
N LEU A 184 -6.86 8.87 20.55
CA LEU A 184 -5.90 7.84 20.98
C LEU A 184 -4.47 8.29 20.63
N PRO A 185 -3.88 9.26 21.35
CA PRO A 185 -2.63 9.91 20.94
C PRO A 185 -1.41 8.98 20.90
N GLU A 186 -1.36 7.94 21.75
CA GLU A 186 -0.30 6.93 21.68
C GLU A 186 -0.40 6.10 20.38
N LEU A 187 -1.63 5.73 19.99
CA LEU A 187 -1.90 5.00 18.75
C LEU A 187 -1.67 5.88 17.51
N ALA A 188 -1.96 7.18 17.63
CA ALA A 188 -1.90 8.16 16.55
C ALA A 188 -0.50 8.31 15.93
N VAL A 189 0.55 7.96 16.68
CA VAL A 189 1.94 7.96 16.20
C VAL A 189 2.13 7.02 15.00
N MET A 190 1.47 5.85 15.04
CA MET A 190 1.51 4.85 13.95
C MET A 190 0.26 4.90 13.06
N PHE A 191 -0.91 5.16 13.65
CA PHE A 191 -2.21 5.16 12.97
C PHE A 191 -2.90 6.52 13.16
N PRO A 192 -2.50 7.55 12.39
CA PRO A 192 -3.01 8.91 12.55
C PRO A 192 -4.42 9.12 11.98
N ILE A 193 -5.00 8.10 11.34
CA ILE A 193 -6.26 8.19 10.60
C ILE A 193 -7.31 7.28 11.24
N PHE A 194 -8.48 7.86 11.51
CA PHE A 194 -9.72 7.12 11.58
C PHE A 194 -10.49 7.26 10.28
N PHE A 195 -11.02 6.15 9.79
CA PHE A 195 -11.93 6.12 8.66
C PHE A 195 -13.29 5.64 9.15
N VAL A 196 -14.33 6.36 8.74
CA VAL A 196 -15.73 5.94 8.91
C VAL A 196 -16.26 5.62 7.53
N SER A 197 -16.53 4.34 7.28
CA SER A 197 -17.06 3.87 5.99
C SER A 197 -18.46 4.42 5.70
N ALA A 198 -18.94 4.23 4.47
CA ALA A 198 -20.26 4.70 4.06
C ALA A 198 -21.43 4.07 4.88
N ASP A 199 -21.23 2.86 5.39
CA ASP A 199 -22.15 2.15 6.30
C ASP A 199 -21.92 2.48 7.79
N GLY A 200 -21.01 3.41 8.11
CA GLY A 200 -20.79 3.91 9.46
C GLY A 200 -19.84 3.07 10.32
N LYS A 201 -19.11 2.11 9.74
CA LYS A 201 -18.09 1.35 10.45
C LYS A 201 -16.86 2.21 10.69
N LEU A 202 -16.42 2.30 11.94
CA LEU A 202 -15.18 2.95 12.33
C LEU A 202 -14.02 1.95 12.23
N GLU A 203 -12.91 2.38 11.65
CA GLU A 203 -11.66 1.60 11.57
C GLU A 203 -10.44 2.53 11.73
N ALA A 204 -9.41 2.07 12.45
CA ALA A 204 -8.09 2.70 12.42
C ALA A 204 -7.37 2.33 11.11
N HIS A 205 -7.11 3.32 10.27
CA HIS A 205 -6.68 3.10 8.88
C HIS A 205 -5.21 3.42 8.64
N ALA A 206 -4.81 3.29 7.36
CA ALA A 206 -3.42 3.38 6.91
C ALA A 206 -2.51 2.31 7.51
N ASN A 207 -3.09 1.14 7.77
CA ASN A 207 -2.42 -0.09 8.18
C ASN A 207 -1.71 -0.82 7.03
N TYR A 208 -1.73 -0.26 5.81
CA TYR A 208 -1.00 -0.84 4.69
C TYR A 208 0.50 -0.71 4.94
N GLN A 209 1.23 -1.83 4.79
CA GLN A 209 2.62 -1.96 5.25
C GLN A 209 3.51 -0.83 4.73
N THR A 210 3.40 -0.47 3.44
CA THR A 210 4.28 0.54 2.84
C THR A 210 4.20 1.92 3.49
N ILE A 211 3.01 2.47 3.75
CA ILE A 211 2.88 3.81 4.35
C ILE A 211 3.24 3.79 5.84
N LEU A 212 2.94 2.69 6.55
CA LEU A 212 3.32 2.51 7.94
C LEU A 212 4.85 2.45 8.12
N TYR A 213 5.53 1.61 7.33
CA TYR A 213 6.99 1.55 7.36
C TYR A 213 7.63 2.85 6.88
N ARG A 214 7.00 3.57 5.94
CA ARG A 214 7.46 4.90 5.53
C ARG A 214 7.38 5.91 6.66
N ASN A 215 6.30 5.87 7.44
CA ASN A 215 6.16 6.71 8.63
C ASN A 215 7.23 6.37 9.68
N MET A 216 7.49 5.09 9.94
CA MET A 216 8.57 4.64 10.84
C MET A 216 9.96 5.04 10.34
N GLN A 217 10.22 4.92 9.02
CA GLN A 217 11.47 5.33 8.38
C GLN A 217 11.75 6.82 8.62
N LEU A 218 10.72 7.65 8.54
CA LEU A 218 10.78 9.09 8.76
C LEU A 218 10.52 9.49 10.21
N ASP A 219 10.72 8.57 11.15
CA ASP A 219 10.61 8.82 12.60
C ASP A 219 9.27 9.48 12.98
N PHE A 220 8.21 8.93 12.42
CA PHE A 220 6.80 9.33 12.60
C PHE A 220 6.45 10.74 12.12
N ALA A 221 7.33 11.40 11.36
CA ALA A 221 7.10 12.76 10.88
C ALA A 221 5.89 12.89 9.93
N LEU A 222 5.50 11.82 9.22
CA LEU A 222 4.34 11.86 8.32
C LEU A 222 3.03 11.94 9.11
N ALA A 223 2.90 11.11 10.16
CA ALA A 223 1.74 11.10 11.04
C ALA A 223 1.62 12.42 11.81
N GLU A 224 2.75 12.92 12.34
CA GLU A 224 2.78 14.21 13.05
C GLU A 224 2.32 15.36 12.13
N ARG A 225 2.83 15.40 10.89
CA ARG A 225 2.44 16.42 9.91
C ARG A 225 0.95 16.35 9.59
N PHE A 226 0.41 15.15 9.35
CA PHE A 226 -1.02 14.96 9.05
C PHE A 226 -1.91 15.49 10.17
N LEU A 227 -1.57 15.20 11.42
CA LEU A 227 -2.39 15.58 12.56
C LEU A 227 -2.25 17.06 12.93
N THR A 228 -1.09 17.70 12.71
CA THR A 228 -0.79 19.06 13.18
C THR A 228 -0.85 20.16 12.12
N LYS A 229 -0.78 19.78 10.84
CA LYS A 229 -0.74 20.69 9.69
C LYS A 229 -1.45 20.13 8.45
N GLY A 230 -2.00 18.91 8.54
CA GLY A 230 -2.61 18.22 7.40
C GLY A 230 -3.97 18.82 7.06
N ARG A 231 -4.46 18.49 5.87
CA ARG A 231 -5.75 18.97 5.34
C ARG A 231 -6.93 18.62 6.25
N PHE A 232 -6.80 17.56 7.04
CA PHE A 232 -7.86 16.98 7.85
C PHE A 232 -7.79 17.39 9.33
N GLN A 233 -6.80 18.18 9.74
CA GLN A 233 -6.48 18.44 11.15
C GLN A 233 -7.65 19.00 11.98
N ASP A 234 -8.52 19.81 11.35
CA ASP A 234 -9.62 20.53 12.03
C ASP A 234 -10.96 19.77 11.93
N ARG A 235 -10.96 18.55 11.38
CA ARG A 235 -12.19 17.77 11.28
C ARG A 235 -12.65 17.29 12.64
N VAL A 236 -13.90 17.59 12.96
CA VAL A 236 -14.56 17.16 14.19
C VAL A 236 -14.95 15.70 14.07
N PHE A 237 -14.51 14.89 15.03
CA PHE A 237 -14.83 13.47 15.07
C PHE A 237 -16.29 13.24 15.51
N PRO A 238 -17.04 12.32 14.88
CA PRO A 238 -18.44 12.08 15.25
C PRO A 238 -18.60 11.60 16.69
N GLU A 239 -19.54 12.18 17.43
CA GLU A 239 -19.70 11.98 18.88
C GLU A 239 -20.00 10.52 19.24
N ASN A 240 -20.81 9.82 18.43
CA ASN A 240 -21.12 8.40 18.61
C ASN A 240 -19.85 7.53 18.55
N HIS A 241 -18.96 7.80 17.60
CA HIS A 241 -17.68 7.10 17.47
C HIS A 241 -16.70 7.51 18.55
N ALA A 242 -16.69 8.78 18.96
CA ALA A 242 -15.88 9.26 20.09
C ALA A 242 -16.22 8.50 21.38
N LYS A 243 -17.51 8.39 21.72
CA LYS A 243 -17.98 7.65 22.89
C LYS A 243 -17.51 6.20 22.89
N ARG A 244 -17.60 5.51 21.74
CA ARG A 244 -17.10 4.14 21.57
C ARG A 244 -15.60 4.06 21.85
N LEU A 245 -14.79 4.95 21.26
CA LEU A 245 -13.34 4.97 21.48
C LEU A 245 -12.97 5.20 22.95
N ILE A 246 -13.71 6.07 23.64
CA ILE A 246 -13.51 6.34 25.07
C ILE A 246 -13.81 5.09 25.90
N SER A 247 -14.98 4.49 25.71
CA SER A 247 -15.45 3.37 26.55
C SER A 247 -14.71 2.05 26.30
N GLU A 248 -14.35 1.76 25.05
CA GLU A 248 -13.80 0.45 24.65
C GLU A 248 -12.27 0.46 24.54
N PHE A 249 -11.66 1.62 24.26
CA PHE A 249 -10.24 1.71 23.90
C PHE A 249 -9.45 2.73 24.74
N GLY A 250 -10.07 3.30 25.78
CA GLY A 250 -9.40 4.27 26.66
C GLY A 250 -9.11 5.61 25.97
N GLY A 251 -9.93 5.99 24.99
CA GLY A 251 -9.84 7.28 24.32
C GLY A 251 -10.03 8.47 25.27
N LEU A 252 -9.41 9.59 24.93
CA LEU A 252 -9.58 10.85 25.65
C LEU A 252 -11.01 11.38 25.47
N GLU A 253 -11.57 12.02 26.51
CA GLU A 253 -12.87 12.69 26.43
C GLU A 253 -12.86 13.88 25.45
N MET A 254 -11.70 14.51 25.31
CA MET A 254 -11.48 15.64 24.40
C MET A 254 -10.30 15.36 23.46
N PRO A 255 -10.38 15.79 22.18
CA PRO A 255 -9.26 15.69 21.26
C PRO A 255 -8.00 16.36 21.82
N VAL A 256 -6.87 15.65 21.73
CA VAL A 256 -5.57 16.15 22.19
C VAL A 256 -5.16 17.43 21.46
N SER A 257 -4.52 18.36 22.19
CA SER A 257 -3.98 19.60 21.63
C SER A 257 -2.78 19.32 20.71
N ASN A 258 -2.44 20.25 19.83
CA ASN A 258 -1.24 20.11 18.98
C ASN A 258 0.04 20.02 19.81
N ASP A 259 0.13 20.71 20.95
CA ASP A 259 1.33 20.71 21.78
C ASP A 259 1.48 19.42 22.58
N ASP A 260 0.38 18.87 23.10
CA ASP A 260 0.40 17.56 23.74
C ASP A 260 0.67 16.44 22.73
N LEU A 261 0.11 16.54 21.52
CA LEU A 261 0.38 15.59 20.46
C LEU A 261 1.88 15.54 20.12
N LYS A 262 2.55 16.70 19.99
CA LYS A 262 4.01 16.76 19.78
C LYS A 262 4.79 16.06 20.89
N ARG A 263 4.31 16.09 22.14
CA ARG A 263 4.95 15.36 23.26
C ARG A 263 4.85 13.85 23.07
N HIS A 264 3.73 13.33 22.60
CA HIS A 264 3.59 11.90 22.26
C HIS A 264 4.54 11.47 21.14
N PHE A 265 4.67 12.28 20.08
CA PHE A 265 5.65 12.03 19.02
C PHE A 265 7.09 12.08 19.55
N ALA A 266 7.44 13.09 20.35
CA ALA A 266 8.76 13.19 20.97
C ALA A 266 9.08 11.97 21.86
N ALA A 267 8.13 11.52 22.68
CA ALA A 267 8.28 10.32 23.51
C ALA A 267 8.44 9.04 22.67
N ALA A 268 7.71 8.91 21.55
CA ALA A 268 7.86 7.78 20.65
C ALA A 268 9.26 7.73 20.01
N ARG A 269 9.82 8.88 19.62
CA ARG A 269 11.19 8.99 19.10
C ARG A 269 12.23 8.67 20.17
N GLN A 270 12.10 9.26 21.35
CA GLN A 270 13.02 9.07 22.48
C GLN A 270 13.05 7.61 22.95
N SER A 271 11.90 6.94 22.95
CA SER A 271 11.79 5.52 23.32
C SER A 271 12.13 4.56 22.18
N GLU A 272 12.57 5.06 21.03
CA GLU A 272 12.86 4.30 19.82
C GLU A 272 11.70 3.37 19.41
N LEU A 273 10.43 3.82 19.54
CA LEU A 273 9.24 3.00 19.27
C LEU A 273 9.33 2.28 17.92
N ARG A 274 9.82 2.96 16.88
CA ARG A 274 9.98 2.40 15.53
C ARG A 274 10.88 1.17 15.46
N LEU A 275 11.78 0.98 16.44
CA LEU A 275 12.69 -0.16 16.52
C LEU A 275 12.19 -1.24 17.48
N ASP A 276 11.10 -1.01 18.21
CA ASP A 276 10.51 -1.96 19.14
C ASP A 276 9.39 -2.74 18.45
N ALA A 277 9.69 -3.97 18.02
CA ALA A 277 8.74 -4.81 17.30
C ALA A 277 7.54 -5.20 18.17
N VAL A 278 7.76 -5.38 19.48
CA VAL A 278 6.72 -5.80 20.43
C VAL A 278 5.72 -4.68 20.61
N ARG A 279 6.19 -3.46 20.92
CA ARG A 279 5.32 -2.29 21.07
C ARG A 279 4.61 -1.93 19.76
N CYS A 280 5.31 -2.01 18.63
CA CYS A 280 4.69 -1.80 17.31
C CYS A 280 3.57 -2.82 17.05
N GLN A 281 3.77 -4.10 17.40
CA GLN A 281 2.76 -5.14 17.23
C GLN A 281 1.54 -4.91 18.12
N LEU A 282 1.74 -4.51 19.39
CA LEU A 282 0.64 -4.17 20.30
C LEU A 282 -0.22 -3.02 19.76
N LEU A 283 0.40 -1.97 19.21
CA LEU A 283 -0.33 -0.86 18.59
C LEU A 283 -1.08 -1.31 17.33
N LEU A 284 -0.49 -2.21 16.52
CA LEU A 284 -1.16 -2.78 15.36
C LEU A 284 -2.38 -3.64 15.76
N ASP A 285 -2.27 -4.42 16.84
CA ASP A 285 -3.36 -5.25 17.34
C ASP A 285 -4.50 -4.39 17.90
N GLN A 286 -4.16 -3.31 18.63
CA GLN A 286 -5.15 -2.31 19.06
C GLN A 286 -5.84 -1.65 17.86
N ALA A 287 -5.10 -1.24 16.83
CA ALA A 287 -5.69 -0.65 15.63
C ALA A 287 -6.65 -1.62 14.89
N ARG A 288 -6.35 -2.92 14.89
CA ARG A 288 -7.20 -3.96 14.28
C ARG A 288 -8.46 -4.27 15.08
N ALA A 289 -8.46 -3.98 16.38
CA ALA A 289 -9.61 -4.20 17.24
C ALA A 289 -10.68 -3.11 17.13
N ILE A 290 -10.30 -1.91 16.65
CA ILE A 290 -11.19 -0.76 16.42
C ILE A 290 -12.08 -1.00 15.20
#